data_AF-A0A522LFZ0-F1
#
_entry.id   AF-A0A522LFZ0-F1
#
_cell.length_a   1.000
_cell.length_b   1.000
_cell.length_c   1.000
_cell.angle_alpha   90.00
_cell.angle_beta   90.00
_cell.angle_gamma   90.00
#
_symmetry.space_group_name_H-M   'P 1'
#
loop_
_entity.id
_entity.type
_entity.pdbx_description
1 polymer ?
#
loop_
_entity_poly.entity_id
_entity_poly.type
_entity_poly.pdbx_seq_one_letter_code
_entity_poly.pdbx_strand_id
1 'polypeptide(L)'
;MAINLETLSPAELKALIANAQSQMQAAHGNHVKEVREKIERLLKSSNLTLADVYPTRGGKGAKGPKSVVAPKYRNPENASQTWSGRGKRPLWFVQALKKRGITAESLLIDGAPTAAVAKAVKKSAAKKVAKTAAKKAA
;
A
#
# COMPACT_ATOMS: atom_id res chain seq x y z
N MET A 1 -10.18 47.65 20.88
CA MET A 1 -9.40 48.03 22.07
C MET A 1 -7.96 48.21 21.63
N ALA A 2 -7.34 49.34 21.93
CA ALA A 2 -5.92 49.57 21.62
C ALA A 2 -5.07 49.10 22.80
N ILE A 3 -3.99 48.35 22.53
CA ILE A 3 -3.03 47.94 23.56
C ILE A 3 -1.92 48.98 23.57
N ASN A 4 -1.72 49.66 24.70
CA ASN A 4 -0.63 50.63 24.86
C ASN A 4 0.68 49.88 25.09
N LEU A 5 1.62 49.99 24.14
CA LEU A 5 2.89 49.22 24.16
C LEU A 5 4.00 49.93 24.96
N GLU A 6 3.90 51.25 25.18
CA GLU A 6 4.95 52.05 25.82
C GLU A 6 5.08 51.83 27.33
N THR A 7 4.04 51.31 27.97
CA THR A 7 4.02 51.05 29.42
C THR A 7 4.41 49.62 29.78
N LEU A 8 4.61 48.73 28.81
CA LEU A 8 4.97 47.33 29.06
C LEU A 8 6.47 47.17 29.26
N SER A 9 6.85 46.34 30.23
CA SER A 9 8.22 45.92 30.42
C SER A 9 8.71 45.05 29.23
N PRO A 10 10.04 44.93 29.02
CA PRO A 10 10.59 44.08 27.96
C PRO A 10 10.15 42.60 28.07
N ALA A 11 9.88 42.11 29.28
CA ALA A 11 9.39 40.76 29.52
C ALA A 11 7.93 40.60 29.07
N GLU A 12 7.06 41.58 29.39
CA GLU A 12 5.66 41.58 28.99
C GLU A 12 5.50 41.75 27.47
N LEU A 13 6.32 42.59 26.83
CA LEU A 13 6.34 42.72 25.37
C LEU A 13 6.69 41.39 24.69
N LYS A 14 7.68 40.65 25.19
CA LYS A 14 8.02 39.32 24.67
C LYS A 14 6.88 38.32 24.87
N ALA A 15 6.24 38.32 26.04
CA ALA A 15 5.10 37.46 26.31
C ALA A 15 3.91 37.77 25.38
N LEU A 16 3.64 39.06 25.12
CA LEU A 16 2.61 39.51 24.18
C LEU A 16 2.90 39.05 22.76
N ILE A 17 4.15 39.18 22.29
CA ILE A 17 4.57 38.69 20.97
C ILE A 17 4.34 37.18 20.85
N ALA A 18 4.78 36.40 21.84
CA ALA A 18 4.61 34.96 21.83
C ALA A 18 3.13 34.54 21.79
N ASN A 19 2.29 35.23 22.56
CA ASN A 19 0.85 34.98 22.57
C ASN A 19 0.22 35.37 21.22
N ALA A 20 0.54 36.54 20.69
CA ALA A 20 0.06 36.99 19.37
C ALA A 20 0.46 36.02 18.26
N GLN A 21 1.71 35.54 18.26
CA GLN A 21 2.18 34.54 17.30
C GLN A 21 1.40 33.22 17.42
N SER A 22 1.18 32.73 18.64
CA SER A 22 0.37 31.54 18.88
C SER A 22 -1.06 31.71 18.37
N GLN A 23 -1.69 32.86 18.65
CA GLN A 23 -3.03 33.18 18.15
C GLN A 23 -3.08 33.28 16.62
N MET A 24 -2.07 33.89 15.99
CA MET A 24 -1.96 33.93 14.53
C MET A 24 -1.87 32.53 13.92
N GLN A 25 -1.06 31.64 14.51
CA GLN A 25 -0.95 30.25 14.06
C GLN A 25 -2.26 29.48 14.25
N ALA A 26 -2.93 29.66 15.39
CA ALA A 26 -4.23 29.06 15.65
C ALA A 26 -5.30 29.56 14.65
N ALA A 27 -5.34 30.87 14.40
CA ALA A 27 -6.23 31.48 13.42
C ALA A 27 -5.94 30.96 12.00
N HIS A 28 -4.67 30.84 11.63
CA HIS A 28 -4.28 30.24 10.35
C HIS A 28 -4.74 28.79 10.24
N GLY A 29 -4.54 27.98 11.29
CA GLY A 29 -5.01 26.60 11.35
C GLY A 29 -6.54 26.49 11.19
N ASN A 30 -7.29 27.40 11.82
CA ASN A 30 -8.73 27.46 11.68
C ASN A 30 -9.16 27.87 10.26
N HIS A 31 -8.47 28.83 9.65
CA HIS A 31 -8.73 29.25 8.28
C HIS A 31 -8.46 28.11 7.27
N VAL A 32 -7.36 27.38 7.44
CA VAL A 32 -7.05 26.20 6.62
C VAL A 32 -8.15 25.13 6.74
N LYS A 33 -8.66 24.87 7.95
CA LYS A 33 -9.79 23.95 8.14
C LYS A 33 -11.06 24.43 7.43
N GLU A 34 -11.40 25.71 7.56
CA GLU A 34 -12.58 26.28 6.90
C GLU A 34 -12.48 26.17 5.37
N VAL A 35 -11.32 26.49 4.80
CA VAL A 35 -11.06 26.35 3.36
C VAL A 35 -11.13 24.88 2.94
N ARG A 36 -10.55 23.98 3.73
CA ARG A 36 -10.62 22.53 3.47
C ARG A 36 -12.06 22.04 3.44
N GLU A 37 -12.90 22.43 4.39
CA GLU A 37 -14.31 22.06 4.40
C GLU A 37 -15.05 22.58 3.17
N LYS A 38 -14.79 23.82 2.74
CA LYS A 38 -15.37 24.38 1.51
C LYS A 38 -14.97 23.56 0.28
N ILE A 39 -13.70 23.21 0.17
CA ILE A 39 -13.18 22.34 -0.90
C ILE A 39 -13.87 20.97 -0.84
N GLU A 40 -13.92 20.33 0.33
CA GLU A 40 -14.55 19.01 0.48
C GLU A 40 -16.05 19.03 0.14
N ARG A 41 -16.77 20.11 0.48
CA ARG A 41 -18.19 20.27 0.08
C ARG A 41 -18.35 20.36 -1.44
N LEU A 42 -17.52 21.15 -2.12
CA LEU A 42 -17.53 21.28 -3.57
C LEU A 42 -17.18 19.97 -4.30
N LEU A 43 -16.23 19.22 -3.73
CA LEU A 43 -15.86 17.91 -4.24
C LEU A 43 -17.01 16.91 -4.08
N LYS A 44 -17.63 16.86 -2.90
CA LYS A 44 -18.77 16.00 -2.61
C LYS A 44 -19.97 16.29 -3.52
N SER A 45 -20.30 17.55 -3.79
CA SER A 45 -21.41 17.90 -4.69
C SER A 45 -21.19 17.42 -6.12
N SER A 46 -19.92 17.23 -6.50
CA SER A 46 -19.52 16.75 -7.83
C SER A 46 -19.28 15.23 -7.86
N ASN A 47 -19.49 14.52 -6.74
CA ASN A 47 -19.11 13.12 -6.54
C ASN A 47 -17.62 12.85 -6.83
N LEU A 48 -16.76 13.83 -6.58
CA LEU A 48 -15.31 13.73 -6.76
C LEU A 48 -14.59 13.70 -5.40
N THR A 49 -13.37 13.19 -5.40
CA THR A 49 -12.44 13.27 -4.27
C THR A 49 -11.24 14.16 -4.62
N LEU A 50 -10.48 14.60 -3.60
CA LEU A 50 -9.30 15.43 -3.84
C LEU A 50 -8.26 14.73 -4.73
N ALA A 51 -8.20 13.40 -4.68
CA ALA A 51 -7.32 12.59 -5.50
C ALA A 51 -7.69 12.63 -7.00
N ASP A 52 -8.97 12.84 -7.31
CA ASP A 52 -9.46 12.94 -8.69
C ASP A 52 -9.10 14.30 -9.31
N VAL A 53 -9.05 15.36 -8.48
CA VAL A 53 -8.70 16.73 -8.92
C VAL A 53 -7.18 16.95 -8.93
N TYR A 54 -6.47 16.40 -7.95
CA TYR A 54 -5.01 16.44 -7.85
C TYR A 54 -4.44 15.02 -7.88
N PRO A 55 -4.40 14.37 -9.06
CA PRO A 55 -3.78 13.06 -9.19
C PRO A 55 -2.29 13.17 -8.87
N THR A 56 -1.83 12.49 -7.82
CA THR A 56 -0.41 12.46 -7.48
C THR A 56 0.32 11.71 -8.59
N ARG A 57 1.11 12.42 -9.40
CA ARG A 57 1.90 11.82 -10.47
C ARG A 57 3.03 11.00 -9.84
N GLY A 58 2.76 9.72 -9.56
CA GLY A 58 3.73 8.75 -9.04
C GLY A 58 3.55 8.31 -7.57
N GLY A 59 2.53 8.80 -6.86
CA GLY A 59 2.34 8.48 -5.45
C GLY A 59 1.31 7.40 -5.22
N LYS A 60 1.62 6.14 -5.55
CA LYS A 60 1.00 4.88 -5.05
C LYS A 60 -0.34 5.12 -4.33
N GLY A 61 -1.35 5.52 -5.10
CA GLY A 61 -2.71 5.78 -4.59
C GLY A 61 -3.14 4.56 -3.79
N ALA A 62 -3.74 4.83 -2.62
CA ALA A 62 -4.16 3.86 -1.62
C ALA A 62 -4.27 2.45 -2.22
N LYS A 63 -3.27 1.60 -1.96
CA LYS A 63 -3.40 0.19 -2.27
C LYS A 63 -4.73 -0.23 -1.66
N GLY A 64 -5.73 -0.50 -2.50
CA GLY A 64 -6.99 -1.09 -2.08
C GLY A 64 -6.69 -2.26 -1.14
N PRO A 65 -7.62 -2.60 -0.24
CA PRO A 65 -7.39 -3.54 0.85
C PRO A 65 -6.63 -4.74 0.30
N LYS A 66 -5.38 -4.87 0.72
CA LYS A 66 -4.45 -5.88 0.24
C LYS A 66 -5.15 -7.19 0.49
N SER A 67 -5.71 -7.83 -0.54
CA SER A 67 -6.55 -9.01 -0.36
C SER A 67 -5.73 -9.99 0.48
N VAL A 68 -6.14 -10.21 1.72
CA VAL A 68 -5.42 -11.10 2.62
C VAL A 68 -5.66 -12.49 2.04
N VAL A 69 -4.68 -12.96 1.26
CA VAL A 69 -4.78 -14.28 0.65
C VAL A 69 -4.72 -15.27 1.79
N ALA A 70 -5.81 -16.04 1.96
CA ALA A 70 -5.89 -17.08 2.97
C ALA A 70 -4.65 -17.99 2.92
N PRO A 71 -4.04 -18.33 4.06
CA PRO A 71 -2.91 -19.24 4.09
C PRO A 71 -3.31 -20.62 3.53
N LYS A 72 -2.47 -21.18 2.65
CA LYS A 72 -2.70 -22.46 1.98
C LYS A 72 -2.01 -23.62 2.69
N TYR A 73 -0.86 -23.35 3.30
CA TYR A 73 -0.01 -24.33 3.97
C TYR A 73 0.25 -23.92 5.43
N ARG A 74 0.33 -24.88 6.35
CA ARG A 74 0.68 -24.69 7.77
C ARG A 74 1.85 -25.59 8.17
N ASN A 75 2.73 -25.08 9.02
CA ASN A 75 3.85 -25.84 9.54
C ASN A 75 3.37 -26.84 10.63
N PRO A 76 3.67 -28.15 10.52
CA PRO A 76 3.32 -29.15 11.52
C PRO A 76 4.09 -28.98 12.84
N GLU A 77 5.27 -28.38 12.82
CA GLU A 77 6.06 -28.11 14.03
C GLU A 77 5.62 -26.84 14.75
N ASN A 78 5.00 -25.89 14.02
CA ASN A 78 4.57 -24.62 14.58
C ASN A 78 3.34 -24.07 13.83
N ALA A 79 2.16 -24.24 14.40
CA ALA A 79 0.88 -23.87 13.78
C ALA A 79 0.75 -22.36 13.45
N SER A 80 1.55 -21.49 14.08
CA SER A 80 1.56 -20.05 13.81
C SER A 80 2.26 -19.70 12.48
N GLN A 81 3.11 -20.59 11.97
CA GLN A 81 3.78 -20.39 10.68
C GLN A 81 2.90 -20.92 9.55
N THR A 82 2.39 -20.01 8.73
CA THR A 82 1.55 -20.34 7.59
C THR A 82 2.04 -19.67 6.32
N TRP A 83 1.71 -20.25 5.16
CA TRP A 83 2.13 -19.74 3.87
C TRP A 83 0.98 -19.82 2.87
N SER A 84 0.70 -18.71 2.18
CA SER A 84 -0.40 -18.60 1.21
C SER A 84 -0.12 -19.29 -0.13
N GLY A 85 1.05 -19.92 -0.31
CA GLY A 85 1.45 -20.56 -1.56
C GLY A 85 1.86 -19.59 -2.67
N ARG A 86 1.86 -18.27 -2.38
CA ARG A 86 2.31 -17.22 -3.30
C ARG A 86 3.67 -16.67 -2.84
N GLY A 87 4.55 -16.38 -3.80
CA GLY A 87 5.87 -15.80 -3.54
C GLY A 87 6.95 -16.81 -3.13
N LYS A 88 8.05 -16.31 -2.53
CA LYS A 88 9.19 -17.14 -2.11
C LYS A 88 8.77 -18.13 -1.01
N ARG A 89 9.16 -19.39 -1.17
CA ARG A 89 8.92 -20.46 -0.19
C ARG A 89 9.61 -20.13 1.14
N PRO A 90 8.92 -20.19 2.30
CA PRO A 90 9.56 -20.01 3.59
C PRO A 90 10.44 -21.22 3.94
N LEU A 91 11.43 -20.99 4.79
CA LEU A 91 12.43 -21.99 5.15
C LEU A 91 11.81 -23.26 5.76
N TRP A 92 10.81 -23.10 6.64
CA TRP A 92 10.10 -24.21 7.26
C TRP A 92 9.43 -25.13 6.24
N PHE A 93 8.86 -24.57 5.16
CA PHE A 93 8.18 -25.36 4.14
C PHE A 93 9.17 -26.19 3.32
N VAL A 94 10.33 -25.61 3.01
CA VAL A 94 11.42 -26.33 2.33
C VAL A 94 12.01 -27.42 3.24
N GLN A 95 12.16 -27.15 4.54
CA GLN A 95 12.66 -28.13 5.50
C GLN A 95 11.67 -29.26 5.74
N ALA A 96 10.37 -28.96 5.84
CA ALA A 96 9.32 -29.96 5.99
C ALA A 96 9.31 -30.93 4.79
N LEU A 97 9.43 -30.43 3.56
CA LEU A 97 9.49 -31.26 2.34
C LEU A 97 10.75 -32.14 2.23
N LYS A 98 11.81 -31.85 2.99
CA LYS A 98 13.01 -32.69 3.02
C LYS A 98 12.87 -33.89 3.96
N LYS A 99 11.89 -33.89 4.84
CA LYS A 99 11.62 -35.02 5.75
C LYS A 99 10.93 -36.14 4.96
N ARG A 100 11.35 -37.39 5.19
CA ARG A 100 10.74 -38.56 4.55
C ARG A 100 9.27 -38.67 4.98
N GLY A 101 8.36 -38.74 4.01
CA GLY A 101 6.92 -38.93 4.25
C GLY A 101 6.08 -37.65 4.38
N ILE A 102 6.68 -36.45 4.34
CA ILE A 102 5.92 -35.19 4.34
C ILE A 102 5.81 -34.68 2.90
N THR A 103 4.58 -34.62 2.39
CA THR A 103 4.28 -34.07 1.06
C THR A 103 3.75 -32.66 1.19
N ALA A 104 3.77 -31.89 0.08
CA ALA A 104 3.17 -30.56 0.09
C ALA A 104 1.67 -30.61 0.44
N GLU A 105 1.02 -31.73 0.16
CA GLU A 105 -0.41 -31.97 0.43
C GLU A 105 -0.68 -32.22 1.91
N SER A 106 0.22 -32.89 2.64
CA SER A 106 0.07 -33.07 4.09
C SER A 106 0.24 -31.78 4.89
N LEU A 107 0.78 -30.73 4.26
CA LEU A 107 0.95 -29.41 4.85
C LEU A 107 -0.22 -28.46 4.52
N LEU A 108 -1.21 -28.90 3.72
CA LEU A 108 -2.39 -28.10 3.41
C LEU A 108 -3.27 -27.94 4.66
N ILE A 109 -3.86 -26.76 4.81
CA ILE A 109 -4.93 -26.54 5.78
C ILE A 109 -6.23 -27.05 5.13
N ASP A 110 -6.95 -27.96 5.79
CA ASP A 110 -8.26 -28.44 5.33
C ASP A 110 -9.21 -27.24 5.17
N GLY A 111 -9.55 -26.93 3.92
CA GLY A 111 -10.25 -25.70 3.51
C GLY A 111 -9.48 -24.83 2.50
N ALA A 112 -8.27 -25.20 2.10
CA ALA A 112 -7.56 -24.58 0.98
C ALA A 112 -8.33 -24.81 -0.34
N PRO A 113 -8.52 -23.79 -1.21
CA PRO A 113 -9.09 -24.00 -2.53
C PRO A 113 -8.16 -24.90 -3.34
N THR A 114 -8.58 -26.14 -3.52
CA THR A 114 -7.91 -27.16 -4.32
C THR A 114 -7.99 -26.74 -5.79
N ALA A 115 -6.84 -26.35 -6.36
CA ALA A 115 -6.72 -26.18 -7.80
C ALA A 115 -6.79 -27.57 -8.43
N ALA A 116 -7.94 -27.90 -8.99
CA ALA A 116 -8.18 -29.12 -9.72
C ALA A 116 -7.14 -29.30 -10.85
N VAL A 117 -6.54 -30.48 -10.84
CA VAL A 117 -5.59 -30.99 -11.83
C VAL A 117 -6.30 -31.17 -13.16
N ALA A 118 -5.98 -30.33 -14.16
CA ALA A 118 -6.38 -30.54 -15.55
C ALA A 118 -5.15 -30.83 -16.42
N LYS A 119 -5.01 -32.13 -16.71
CA LYS A 119 -4.29 -32.81 -17.81
C LYS A 119 -3.61 -31.89 -18.85
N ALA A 120 -2.28 -31.99 -18.96
CA ALA A 120 -1.54 -31.59 -20.15
C ALA A 120 -0.83 -32.83 -20.75
N VAL A 121 -1.57 -33.59 -21.54
CA VAL A 121 -1.02 -34.55 -22.51
C VAL A 121 -1.47 -34.09 -23.90
N LYS A 122 -0.47 -33.83 -24.76
CA LYS A 122 -0.51 -33.66 -26.23
C LYS A 122 -1.16 -32.38 -26.83
N LYS A 123 -0.29 -31.47 -27.28
CA LYS A 123 -0.21 -31.06 -28.69
C LYS A 123 1.11 -30.30 -28.95
N SER A 124 2.11 -31.03 -29.44
CA SER A 124 3.21 -30.46 -30.20
C SER A 124 2.68 -30.08 -31.60
N ALA A 125 2.54 -28.79 -31.88
CA ALA A 125 2.44 -28.29 -33.25
C ALA A 125 2.82 -26.80 -33.31
N ALA A 126 3.86 -26.54 -34.10
CA ALA A 126 4.14 -25.32 -34.86
C ALA A 126 4.46 -23.99 -34.12
N LYS A 127 5.74 -23.57 -34.22
CA LYS A 127 6.20 -22.45 -35.09
C LYS A 127 7.31 -21.61 -34.41
N LYS A 128 8.55 -22.06 -34.59
CA LYS A 128 9.83 -21.31 -34.56
C LYS A 128 10.38 -21.54 -35.98
N VAL A 129 10.86 -20.61 -36.80
CA VAL A 129 11.67 -19.41 -36.61
C VAL A 129 11.51 -18.58 -37.89
N ALA A 130 11.31 -17.26 -37.80
CA ALA A 130 11.67 -16.32 -38.86
C ALA A 130 12.34 -15.13 -38.19
N LYS A 131 13.68 -15.18 -38.11
CA LYS A 131 14.52 -14.05 -37.69
C LYS A 131 15.47 -13.74 -38.84
N THR A 132 15.03 -12.76 -39.62
CA THR A 132 15.75 -11.70 -40.32
C THR A 132 17.27 -11.88 -40.47
N ALA A 133 17.74 -12.06 -41.71
CA ALA A 133 19.12 -11.86 -42.12
C ALA A 133 19.16 -11.12 -43.47
N ALA A 134 19.42 -9.81 -43.40
CA ALA A 134 19.95 -8.93 -44.45
C ALA A 134 20.29 -7.63 -43.69
N LYS A 135 21.47 -7.01 -43.76
CA LYS A 135 22.30 -6.71 -44.93
C LYS A 135 23.69 -6.33 -44.39
N LYS A 136 24.78 -6.91 -44.91
CA LYS A 136 26.14 -6.42 -44.71
C LYS A 136 26.58 -5.74 -46.00
N ALA A 137 26.94 -4.48 -45.89
CA ALA A 137 27.57 -3.69 -46.94
C ALA A 137 29.08 -3.96 -46.94
N ALA A 138 29.63 -4.17 -48.13
CA ALA A 138 30.96 -3.81 -48.58
C ALA A 138 31.00 -4.08 -50.09
#